data_AF-A0A6N2RP71-F1
#
_entry.id   AF-A0A6N2RP71-F1
#
_cell.length_a   1.000
_cell.length_b   1.000
_cell.length_c   1.000
_cell.angle_alpha   90.00
_cell.angle_beta   90.00
_cell.angle_gamma   90.00
#
_symmetry.space_group_name_H-M   'P 1'
#
loop_
_entity.id
_entity.type
_entity.pdbx_description
1 polymer ?
#
loop_
_entity_poly.entity_id
_entity_poly.type
_entity_poly.pdbx_seq_one_letter_code
_entity_poly.pdbx_strand_id
1 'polypeptide(L)' 'MSGYEIHIPGRDLAPAKPNDRPVIRVSAEAYNALVEIGNESFLSIKDIASLLILEASKHVVYDR' A
#
# COMPACT_ATOMS: atom_id res chain seq x y z
N MET A 1 9.89 4.01 23.11
CA MET A 1 10.15 3.48 21.76
C MET A 1 9.39 4.37 20.80
N SER A 2 10.07 5.12 19.94
CA SER A 2 9.39 5.83 18.85
C SER A 2 8.80 4.77 17.92
N GLY A 3 7.48 4.82 17.68
CA GLY A 3 6.82 3.91 16.76
C GLY A 3 7.36 4.10 15.34
N TYR A 4 7.25 3.06 14.51
CA TYR A 4 7.43 3.21 13.07
C TYR A 4 6.26 4.03 12.52
N GLU A 5 6.57 5.16 11.90
CA GLU A 5 5.61 6.11 11.31
C GLU A 5 5.95 6.37 9.84
N ILE A 6 4.92 6.44 9.00
CA ILE A 6 5.03 6.78 7.58
C ILE A 6 4.40 8.16 7.40
N HIS A 7 5.23 9.17 7.15
CA HIS A 7 4.78 10.54 6.92
C HIS A 7 4.29 10.70 5.49
N ILE A 8 3.04 11.14 5.34
CA ILE A 8 2.43 11.38 4.02
C ILE A 8 1.78 12.78 4.02
N PRO A 9 2.02 13.59 2.97
CA PRO A 9 1.28 14.83 2.78
C PRO A 9 -0.23 14.59 2.67
N GLY A 10 -1.02 15.29 3.47
CA GLY A 10 -2.47 15.17 3.46
C GLY A 10 -3.09 15.59 2.10
N ARG A 11 -3.95 14.74 1.54
CA ARG A 11 -4.78 15.05 0.36
C ARG A 11 -6.08 14.24 0.40
N ASP A 12 -7.19 14.88 0.07
CA ASP A 12 -8.48 14.19 -0.08
C ASP A 12 -8.56 13.41 -1.40
N LEU A 13 -8.95 12.14 -1.30
CA LEU A 13 -9.23 11.25 -2.43
C LEU A 13 -10.61 10.61 -2.27
N ALA A 14 -11.30 10.39 -3.38
CA ALA A 14 -12.59 9.70 -3.37
C ALA A 14 -12.41 8.19 -3.11
N PRO A 15 -13.21 7.58 -2.22
CA PRO A 15 -13.14 6.14 -1.97
C PRO A 15 -13.67 5.34 -3.15
N ALA A 16 -13.15 4.13 -3.33
CA ALA A 16 -13.68 3.16 -4.29
C ALA A 16 -15.07 2.64 -3.84
N LYS A 17 -15.95 2.38 -4.79
CA LYS A 17 -17.30 1.81 -4.54
C LYS A 17 -17.27 0.28 -4.50
N PRO A 18 -18.30 -0.38 -3.94
CA PRO A 18 -18.43 -1.83 -4.04
C PRO A 18 -18.41 -2.28 -5.51
N ASN A 19 -17.58 -3.28 -5.81
CA ASN A 19 -17.29 -3.81 -7.15
C ASN A 19 -16.34 -2.99 -8.04
N ASP A 20 -15.83 -1.84 -7.59
CA ASP A 20 -14.78 -1.15 -8.32
C ASP A 20 -13.50 -2.01 -8.34
N ARG A 21 -12.77 -1.93 -9.46
CA ARG A 21 -11.45 -2.53 -9.64
C ARG A 21 -10.41 -1.42 -9.78
N PRO A 22 -10.08 -0.71 -8.68
CA PRO A 22 -9.19 0.44 -8.76
C PRO A 22 -7.81 0.03 -9.26
N VAL A 23 -7.20 0.89 -10.08
CA VAL A 23 -5.85 0.71 -10.61
C VAL A 23 -4.94 1.74 -9.95
N ILE A 24 -3.91 1.27 -9.26
CA ILE A 24 -2.88 2.11 -8.64
C ILE A 24 -1.64 2.07 -9.51
N ARG A 25 -1.13 3.25 -9.89
CA ARG A 25 0.17 3.37 -10.56
C ARG A 25 1.25 3.53 -9.49
N VAL A 26 2.30 2.74 -9.59
CA VAL A 26 3.44 2.73 -8.68
C VAL A 26 4.74 2.96 -9.45
N SER A 27 5.80 3.36 -8.76
CA SER A 27 7.15 3.38 -9.36
C SER A 27 7.60 1.96 -9.70
N ALA A 28 8.55 1.84 -10.64
CA ALA A 28 9.15 0.55 -10.98
C ALA A 28 9.82 -0.10 -9.76
N GLU A 29 10.45 0.70 -8.90
CA GLU A 29 11.09 0.25 -7.67
C GLU A 29 10.07 -0.39 -6.70
N ALA A 30 8.96 0.28 -6.44
CA ALA A 30 7.91 -0.25 -5.57
C ALA A 30 7.27 -1.52 -6.14
N TYR A 31 7.09 -1.59 -7.45
CA TYR A 31 6.60 -2.81 -8.10
C TYR A 31 7.60 -3.97 -7.97
N ASN A 32 8.90 -3.72 -8.18
CA ASN A 32 9.93 -4.75 -8.07
C ASN A 32 10.04 -5.29 -6.64
N ALA A 33 9.97 -4.42 -5.62
CA ALA A 33 9.91 -4.87 -4.23
C ALA A 33 8.70 -5.78 -3.97
N LEU A 34 7.53 -5.45 -4.55
CA LEU A 34 6.34 -6.30 -4.46
C LEU A 34 6.53 -7.64 -5.18
N VAL A 35 7.25 -7.68 -6.30
CA VAL A 35 7.60 -8.91 -7.02
C VAL A 35 8.54 -9.79 -6.20
N GLU A 36 9.55 -9.21 -5.54
CA GLU A 36 10.47 -9.96 -4.66
C GLU A 36 9.70 -10.63 -3.51
N ILE A 37 8.82 -9.88 -2.83
CA ILE A 37 7.92 -10.43 -1.81
C ILE A 37 7.00 -11.51 -2.40
N GLY A 38 6.46 -11.26 -3.59
CA GLY A 38 5.62 -12.21 -4.32
C GLY A 38 6.28 -13.55 -4.57
N ASN A 39 7.53 -13.53 -5.03
CA ASN A 39 8.31 -14.73 -5.33
C ASN A 39 8.59 -15.59 -4.09
N GLU A 40 8.64 -14.97 -2.90
CA GLU A 40 8.83 -15.68 -1.62
C GLU A 40 7.51 -16.12 -0.98
N SER A 41 6.36 -15.76 -1.57
CA SER A 41 5.02 -16.05 -1.03
C SER A 41 4.19 -16.94 -1.97
N PHE A 42 3.11 -17.53 -1.44
CA PHE A 42 2.11 -18.27 -2.24
C PHE A 42 0.87 -17.43 -2.59
N LEU A 43 0.91 -16.12 -2.32
CA LEU A 43 -0.23 -15.22 -2.52
C LEU A 43 -0.17 -14.53 -3.87
N SER A 44 -1.33 -14.07 -4.36
CA SER A 44 -1.36 -13.23 -5.56
C SER A 44 -0.76 -11.85 -5.25
N ILE A 45 -0.11 -11.23 -6.23
CA ILE A 45 0.44 -9.86 -6.11
C ILE A 45 -0.61 -8.87 -5.58
N LYS A 46 -1.87 -9.04 -5.99
CA LYS A 46 -3.00 -8.23 -5.51
C LYS A 46 -3.22 -8.39 -4.00
N ASP A 47 -3.22 -9.63 -3.50
CA ASP A 47 -3.50 -9.90 -2.09
C ASP A 47 -2.35 -9.43 -1.20
N ILE A 48 -1.11 -9.60 -1.68
CA ILE A 48 0.10 -9.08 -1.01
C ILE A 48 0.02 -7.55 -0.92
N ALA A 49 -0.24 -6.87 -2.04
CA ALA A 49 -0.37 -5.42 -2.06
C ALA A 49 -1.48 -4.95 -1.11
N SER A 50 -2.63 -5.65 -1.11
CA SER A 50 -3.76 -5.32 -0.24
C SER A 50 -3.37 -5.46 1.23
N LEU A 51 -2.69 -6.54 1.60
CA LEU A 51 -2.21 -6.78 2.97
C LEU A 51 -1.22 -5.70 3.41
N LEU A 52 -0.21 -5.42 2.58
CA LEU A 52 0.82 -4.43 2.89
C LEU A 52 0.23 -3.02 3.04
N ILE A 53 -0.69 -2.61 2.15
CA ILE A 53 -1.35 -1.31 2.22
C ILE A 53 -2.18 -1.20 3.51
N LEU A 54 -2.95 -2.22 3.87
CA LEU A 54 -3.76 -2.21 5.07
C LEU A 54 -2.90 -2.18 6.35
N GLU A 55 -1.81 -2.93 6.39
CA GLU A 55 -0.90 -2.90 7.54
C GLU A 55 -0.18 -1.55 7.66
N ALA A 56 0.40 -1.07 6.55
CA ALA A 56 1.09 0.21 6.50
C ALA A 56 0.17 1.38 6.89
N SER A 57 -1.13 1.32 6.53
CA SER A 57 -2.10 2.37 6.87
C SER A 57 -2.23 2.64 8.37
N LYS A 58 -1.95 1.64 9.23
CA LYS A 58 -1.97 1.78 10.69
C LYS A 58 -0.81 2.62 11.24
N HIS A 59 0.22 2.81 10.42
CA HIS A 59 1.44 3.54 10.74
C HIS A 59 1.52 4.90 10.03
N VAL A 60 0.52 5.27 9.22
CA VAL A 60 0.53 6.53 8.49
C VAL A 60 0.20 7.70 9.42
N VAL A 61 1.05 8.72 9.40
CA VAL A 61 0.81 10.02 10.03
C VAL A 61 0.74 11.07 8.92
N TYR A 62 -0.30 11.90 8.97
CA TYR A 62 -0.51 12.94 7.97
C TYR A 62 0.19 14.23 8.37
N ASP A 63 1.09 14.70 7.51
CA ASP A 63 1.67 16.03 7.65
C ASP A 63 0.58 17.05 7.29
N ARG A 64 0.16 17.85 8.27
CA ARG A 64 -0.83 18.93 8.13
C ARG A 64 -0.15 20.26 7.84
#